data_AF-A0A851CUJ8-F1
#
_entry.id   AF-A0A851CUJ8-F1
#
_cell.length_a   1.000
_cell.length_b   1.000
_cell.length_c   1.000
_cell.angle_alpha   90.00
_cell.angle_beta   90.00
_cell.angle_gamma   90.00
#
_symmetry.space_group_name_H-M   'P 1'
#
loop_
_entity.id
_entity.type
_entity.pdbx_description
1 polymer ?
#
loop_
_entity_poly.entity_id
_entity_poly.type
_entity_poly.pdbx_seq_one_letter_code
_entity_poly.pdbx_strand_id
1 'polypeptide(L)'
;VSFVGNRGTFTRGYRAVIMDMAFLYHVAYVLVCMLGLCVHEFFYSFLLFDLVYREETLLNVIKSVTRNGRSIILTAVLALILVYLFSIIGFLFLKDDFIMEVDRKYADCILVEHYASQEKCFKFFLYKVAERGSQGACYTDCLTATLLFAGEEEEDGIERTCDTLLMCIVTVLNQGLRNGGGVGDVLRKPSKDEPLFAARVVYDLLFYFIVIIIVLNLIFGVIIDTFADLRSEKQKKEEILKTTCFICGLERDKFDNKTVSFEEHIKSEHNMWHYLYFIVLVKVKDPTEYTGPESYVAQMI
;
A
#
# COMPACT_ATOMS: atom_id res chain seq x y z
N VAL A 1 -4.81 -24.65 -15.10
CA VAL A 1 -4.67 -26.10 -15.46
C VAL A 1 -3.22 -26.54 -15.48
N SER A 2 -2.35 -25.96 -16.33
CA SER A 2 -0.91 -26.33 -16.41
C SER A 2 -0.17 -26.23 -15.05
N PHE A 3 -0.39 -25.15 -14.28
CA PHE A 3 0.17 -24.99 -12.94
C PHE A 3 -0.11 -26.19 -12.01
N VAL A 4 -1.35 -26.67 -12.01
CA VAL A 4 -1.82 -27.75 -11.13
C VAL A 4 -1.24 -29.10 -11.55
N GLY A 5 -1.08 -29.32 -12.86
CA GLY A 5 -0.43 -30.52 -13.40
C GLY A 5 1.07 -30.59 -13.09
N ASN A 6 1.80 -29.49 -13.28
CA ASN A 6 3.26 -29.48 -13.12
C ASN A 6 3.71 -29.61 -11.65
N ARG A 7 2.92 -29.08 -10.70
CA ARG A 7 3.23 -29.19 -9.27
C ARG A 7 2.63 -30.42 -8.58
N GLY A 8 1.85 -31.23 -9.30
CA GLY A 8 1.24 -32.46 -8.77
C GLY A 8 0.31 -32.24 -7.58
N THR A 9 -0.26 -31.04 -7.42
CA THR A 9 -1.01 -30.64 -6.22
C THR A 9 -2.30 -31.45 -6.01
N PHE A 10 -2.83 -32.10 -7.04
CA PHE A 10 -3.99 -33.00 -6.95
C PHE A 10 -3.75 -34.22 -6.04
N THR A 11 -2.50 -34.67 -5.88
CA THR A 11 -2.17 -35.86 -5.08
C THR A 11 -2.30 -35.64 -3.56
N ARG A 12 -2.36 -34.38 -3.11
CA ARG A 12 -2.42 -33.99 -1.68
C ARG A 12 -3.84 -33.86 -1.10
N GLY A 13 -4.88 -34.11 -1.92
CA GLY A 13 -6.29 -33.97 -1.53
C GLY A 13 -6.83 -32.54 -1.60
N TYR A 14 -8.15 -32.39 -1.81
CA TYR A 14 -8.80 -31.11 -2.14
C TYR A 14 -8.61 -30.01 -1.06
N ARG A 15 -8.64 -30.39 0.22
CA ARG A 15 -8.47 -29.43 1.34
C ARG A 15 -7.07 -28.81 1.35
N ALA A 16 -6.03 -29.58 1.03
CA ALA A 16 -4.67 -29.07 0.96
C ALA A 16 -4.47 -28.12 -0.24
N VAL A 17 -5.18 -28.38 -1.35
CA VAL A 17 -5.12 -27.52 -2.55
C VAL A 17 -5.76 -26.15 -2.31
N ILE A 18 -6.90 -26.09 -1.62
CA ILE A 18 -7.55 -24.80 -1.29
C ILE A 18 -6.70 -23.97 -0.32
N MET A 19 -5.94 -24.61 0.56
CA MET A 19 -5.06 -23.90 1.50
C MET A 19 -3.77 -23.38 0.84
N ASP A 20 -3.48 -23.76 -0.40
CA ASP A 20 -2.30 -23.28 -1.12
C ASP A 20 -2.53 -21.86 -1.65
N MET A 21 -1.76 -20.90 -1.12
CA MET A 21 -1.82 -19.49 -1.50
C MET A 21 -1.56 -19.27 -2.99
N ALA A 22 -0.68 -20.07 -3.60
CA ALA A 22 -0.39 -19.95 -5.03
C ALA A 22 -1.60 -20.37 -5.88
N PHE A 23 -2.35 -21.38 -5.45
CA PHE A 23 -3.57 -21.80 -6.13
C PHE A 23 -4.68 -20.74 -5.97
N LEU A 24 -4.88 -20.23 -4.76
CA LEU A 24 -5.86 -19.17 -4.49
C LEU A 24 -5.60 -17.91 -5.31
N TYR A 25 -4.33 -17.54 -5.51
CA TYR A 25 -3.96 -16.42 -6.37
C TYR A 25 -4.45 -16.59 -7.82
N HIS A 26 -4.22 -17.76 -8.41
CA HIS A 26 -4.69 -18.04 -9.79
C HIS A 26 -6.22 -18.11 -9.88
N VAL A 27 -6.90 -18.63 -8.85
CA VAL A 27 -8.37 -18.62 -8.79
C VAL A 27 -8.90 -17.19 -8.70
N ALA A 28 -8.33 -16.36 -7.82
CA ALA A 28 -8.70 -14.96 -7.70
C ALA A 28 -8.50 -14.21 -9.03
N TYR A 29 -7.41 -14.47 -9.76
CA TYR A 29 -7.15 -13.89 -11.07
C TYR A 29 -8.27 -14.22 -12.09
N VAL A 30 -8.69 -15.49 -12.15
CA VAL A 30 -9.83 -15.90 -13.00
C VAL A 30 -11.12 -15.22 -12.57
N LEU A 31 -11.38 -15.10 -11.26
CA LEU A 31 -12.56 -14.39 -10.75
C LEU A 31 -12.56 -12.91 -11.16
N VAL A 32 -11.42 -12.22 -11.05
CA VAL A 32 -11.28 -10.83 -11.48
C VAL A 32 -11.51 -10.69 -12.99
N CYS A 33 -11.02 -11.63 -13.81
CA CYS A 33 -11.31 -11.65 -15.24
C CYS A 33 -12.82 -11.81 -15.54
N MET A 34 -13.50 -12.69 -14.79
CA MET A 34 -14.95 -12.89 -14.94
C MET A 34 -15.73 -11.64 -14.51
N LEU A 35 -15.33 -10.97 -13.43
CA LEU A 35 -15.91 -9.70 -13.00
C LEU A 35 -15.67 -8.57 -14.02
N GLY A 36 -14.51 -8.56 -14.68
CA GLY A 36 -14.21 -7.64 -15.79
C GLY A 36 -15.15 -7.83 -16.98
N LEU A 37 -15.51 -9.08 -17.29
CA LEU A 37 -16.47 -9.40 -18.36
C LEU A 37 -17.92 -9.10 -17.98
N CYS A 38 -18.32 -9.39 -16.73
CA CYS A 38 -19.73 -9.34 -16.32
C CYS A 38 -20.17 -8.00 -15.73
N VAL A 39 -19.26 -7.23 -15.10
CA VAL A 39 -19.61 -6.03 -14.32
C VAL A 39 -19.09 -4.75 -14.98
N HIS A 40 -17.76 -4.61 -15.09
CA HIS A 40 -17.13 -3.40 -15.64
C HIS A 40 -15.67 -3.64 -16.04
N GLU A 41 -15.20 -3.00 -17.11
CA GLU A 41 -13.84 -3.15 -17.66
C GLU A 41 -12.73 -2.72 -16.67
N PHE A 42 -13.06 -1.89 -15.69
CA PHE A 42 -12.14 -1.43 -14.62
C PHE A 42 -11.45 -2.60 -13.88
N PHE A 43 -12.10 -3.76 -13.75
CA PHE A 43 -11.50 -4.90 -13.06
C PHE A 43 -10.24 -5.43 -13.77
N TYR A 44 -10.07 -5.18 -15.07
CA TYR A 44 -8.84 -5.54 -15.78
C TYR A 44 -7.61 -4.79 -15.28
N SER A 45 -7.75 -3.61 -14.66
CA SER A 45 -6.63 -2.88 -14.06
C SER A 45 -5.97 -3.68 -12.93
N PHE A 46 -6.71 -4.50 -12.18
CA PHE A 46 -6.14 -5.33 -11.12
C PHE A 46 -5.24 -6.46 -11.66
N LEU A 47 -5.43 -6.89 -12.91
CA LEU A 47 -4.58 -7.92 -13.52
C LEU A 47 -3.14 -7.43 -13.71
N LEU A 48 -2.92 -6.12 -13.81
CA LEU A 48 -1.59 -5.53 -13.93
C LEU A 48 -0.72 -5.75 -12.68
N PHE A 49 -1.33 -6.01 -11.51
CA PHE A 49 -0.57 -6.36 -10.30
C PHE A 49 0.15 -7.71 -10.42
N ASP A 50 -0.15 -8.54 -11.43
CA ASP A 50 0.61 -9.78 -11.71
C ASP A 50 2.10 -9.51 -11.97
N LEU A 51 2.43 -8.35 -12.55
CA LEU A 51 3.82 -7.95 -12.78
C LEU A 51 4.65 -7.99 -11.49
N VAL A 52 4.05 -7.58 -10.37
CA VAL A 52 4.70 -7.55 -9.05
C VAL A 52 5.00 -8.95 -8.53
N TYR A 53 4.11 -9.92 -8.77
CA TYR A 53 4.31 -11.29 -8.32
C TYR A 53 5.28 -12.07 -9.20
N ARG A 54 5.31 -11.75 -10.50
CA ARG A 54 6.16 -12.40 -11.48
C ARG A 54 7.62 -11.96 -11.38
N GLU A 55 7.88 -10.72 -10.95
CA GLU A 55 9.22 -10.15 -10.87
C GLU A 55 9.80 -10.25 -9.45
N GLU A 56 10.85 -11.07 -9.28
CA GLU A 56 11.47 -11.30 -7.96
C GLU A 56 12.03 -10.01 -7.34
N THR A 57 12.51 -9.08 -8.16
CA THR A 57 13.07 -7.81 -7.69
C THR A 57 12.01 -6.92 -7.05
N LEU A 58 10.82 -6.80 -7.67
CA LEU A 58 9.69 -6.03 -7.13
C LEU A 58 9.11 -6.68 -5.87
N LEU A 59 9.04 -8.02 -5.85
CA LEU A 59 8.60 -8.75 -4.67
C LEU A 59 9.53 -8.51 -3.47
N ASN A 60 10.84 -8.40 -3.69
CA ASN A 60 11.80 -8.08 -2.64
C ASN A 60 11.60 -6.66 -2.07
N VAL A 61 11.19 -5.69 -2.89
CA VAL A 61 10.84 -4.33 -2.43
C VAL A 61 9.59 -4.35 -1.55
N ILE A 62 8.57 -5.14 -1.90
CA ILE A 62 7.39 -5.30 -1.02
C ILE A 62 7.76 -6.05 0.26
N LYS A 63 8.65 -7.02 0.14
CA LYS A 63 9.13 -7.81 1.27
C LYS A 63 9.91 -6.96 2.27
N SER A 64 10.65 -5.92 1.84
CA SER A 64 11.34 -5.03 2.79
C SER A 64 10.34 -4.32 3.70
N VAL A 65 9.25 -3.81 3.14
CA VAL A 65 8.18 -3.15 3.92
C VAL A 65 7.41 -4.14 4.79
N THR A 66 7.07 -5.32 4.28
CA THR A 66 6.23 -6.29 5.01
C THR A 66 6.99 -7.09 6.08
N ARG A 67 8.32 -7.26 5.94
CA ARG A 67 9.14 -8.03 6.89
C ARG A 67 9.21 -7.40 8.28
N ASN A 68 9.49 -6.09 8.37
CA ASN A 68 9.44 -5.36 9.64
C ASN A 68 8.15 -4.53 9.77
N GLY A 69 7.04 -5.03 9.22
CA GLY A 69 5.76 -4.33 9.21
C GLY A 69 5.27 -3.94 10.61
N ARG A 70 5.57 -4.75 11.65
CA ARG A 70 5.26 -4.42 13.05
C ARG A 70 5.91 -3.10 13.49
N SER A 71 7.18 -2.91 13.17
CA SER A 71 7.91 -1.69 13.54
C SER A 71 7.35 -0.49 12.80
N ILE A 72 7.10 -0.62 11.49
CA ILE A 72 6.50 0.46 10.67
C ILE A 72 5.13 0.86 11.20
N ILE A 73 4.27 -0.12 11.52
CA ILE A 73 2.94 0.14 12.10
C ILE A 73 3.07 0.84 13.45
N LEU A 74 3.98 0.40 14.32
CA LEU A 74 4.21 1.03 15.62
C LEU A 74 4.68 2.49 15.47
N THR A 75 5.59 2.76 14.53
CA THR A 75 6.04 4.12 14.21
C THR A 75 4.92 4.97 13.63
N ALA A 76 4.07 4.41 12.77
CA ALA A 76 2.90 5.11 12.23
C ALA A 76 1.85 5.42 13.31
N VAL A 77 1.65 4.52 14.27
CA VAL A 77 0.80 4.77 15.45
C VAL A 77 1.40 5.86 16.33
N LEU A 78 2.72 5.85 16.56
CA LEU A 78 3.41 6.94 17.26
C LEU A 78 3.23 8.29 16.54
N ALA A 79 3.36 8.29 15.21
CA ALA A 79 3.11 9.46 14.37
C ALA A 79 1.68 9.99 14.54
N LEU A 80 0.69 9.10 14.49
CA LEU A 80 -0.72 9.43 14.69
C LEU A 80 -0.97 10.03 16.07
N ILE A 81 -0.39 9.45 17.13
CA ILE A 81 -0.50 9.98 18.50
C ILE A 81 0.12 11.37 18.61
N LEU A 82 1.30 11.59 18.03
CA LEU A 82 1.94 12.90 18.03
C LEU A 82 1.10 13.94 17.27
N VAL A 83 0.64 13.61 16.06
CA VAL A 83 -0.26 14.47 15.27
C VAL A 83 -1.53 14.79 16.05
N TYR A 84 -2.11 13.81 16.75
CA TYR A 84 -3.27 14.00 17.60
C TYR A 84 -3.01 15.01 18.74
N LEU A 85 -1.87 14.90 19.44
CA LEU A 85 -1.48 15.84 20.48
C LEU A 85 -1.31 17.27 19.95
N PHE A 86 -0.62 17.43 18.81
CA PHE A 86 -0.48 18.73 18.14
C PHE A 86 -1.85 19.28 17.70
N SER A 87 -2.75 18.41 17.21
CA SER A 87 -4.11 18.81 16.81
C SER A 87 -4.96 19.32 17.98
N ILE A 88 -4.83 18.73 19.19
CA ILE A 88 -5.50 19.25 20.39
C ILE A 88 -4.97 20.65 20.75
N ILE A 89 -3.65 20.83 20.73
CA ILE A 89 -3.02 22.13 21.01
C ILE A 89 -3.49 23.17 19.98
N GLY A 90 -3.48 22.79 18.70
CA GLY A 90 -4.01 23.61 17.60
C GLY A 90 -5.48 23.99 17.79
N PHE A 91 -6.33 23.03 18.16
CA PHE A 91 -7.76 23.27 18.40
C PHE A 91 -8.03 24.17 19.60
N LEU A 92 -7.25 24.07 20.68
CA LEU A 92 -7.47 24.86 21.89
C LEU A 92 -6.94 26.30 21.78
N PHE A 93 -5.78 26.50 21.14
CA PHE A 93 -5.10 27.80 21.13
C PHE A 93 -5.08 28.50 19.78
N LEU A 94 -5.23 27.77 18.67
CA LEU A 94 -5.00 28.28 17.30
C LEU A 94 -6.19 28.04 16.36
N LYS A 95 -7.39 27.79 16.92
CA LYS A 95 -8.62 27.46 16.16
C LYS A 95 -8.94 28.49 15.07
N ASP A 96 -8.72 29.77 15.36
CA ASP A 96 -9.03 30.88 14.45
C ASP A 96 -8.02 31.03 13.31
N ASP A 97 -6.83 30.42 13.41
CA ASP A 97 -5.79 30.50 12.38
C ASP A 97 -5.88 29.37 11.33
N PHE A 98 -6.72 28.36 11.55
CA PHE A 98 -6.99 27.27 10.60
C PHE A 98 -7.99 27.70 9.54
N ILE A 99 -7.47 28.44 8.59
CA ILE A 99 -8.22 29.02 7.48
C ILE A 99 -7.64 28.46 6.18
N MET A 100 -8.49 27.92 5.31
CA MET A 100 -8.06 27.34 4.05
C MET A 100 -8.84 27.94 2.88
N GLU A 101 -8.13 28.17 1.78
CA GLU A 101 -8.74 28.48 0.50
C GLU A 101 -9.37 27.21 -0.09
N VAL A 102 -10.66 27.29 -0.41
CA VAL A 102 -11.50 26.22 -0.94
C VAL A 102 -12.17 26.70 -2.21
N ASP A 103 -11.93 25.97 -3.30
CA ASP A 103 -12.72 26.12 -4.52
C ASP A 103 -14.11 25.53 -4.27
N ARG A 104 -15.10 26.41 -4.02
CA ARG A 104 -16.50 25.99 -3.96
C ARG A 104 -16.89 25.44 -5.33
N LYS A 105 -17.25 24.16 -5.39
CA LYS A 105 -17.88 23.59 -6.59
C LYS A 105 -19.23 24.29 -6.77
N TYR A 106 -19.25 25.34 -7.59
CA TYR A 106 -20.50 25.94 -8.07
C TYR A 106 -21.38 24.79 -8.55
N ALA A 107 -22.59 24.68 -7.99
CA ALA A 107 -23.60 23.80 -8.54
C ALA A 107 -23.69 24.09 -10.05
N ASP A 108 -23.54 23.06 -10.88
CA ASP A 108 -23.70 23.12 -12.33
C ASP A 108 -25.11 23.63 -12.70
N CYS A 109 -25.31 24.94 -12.62
CA CYS A 109 -26.44 25.66 -13.20
C CYS A 109 -25.98 26.85 -14.06
N ILE A 110 -24.66 27.09 -14.19
CA ILE A 110 -24.11 28.16 -15.03
C ILE A 110 -23.07 27.62 -16.03
N LEU A 111 -23.29 26.41 -16.56
CA LEU A 111 -22.56 25.93 -17.75
C LEU A 111 -23.43 25.98 -19.02
N VAL A 112 -24.46 26.83 -19.02
CA VAL A 112 -25.22 27.17 -20.24
C VAL A 112 -24.63 28.39 -20.96
N GLU A 113 -23.77 29.18 -20.32
CA GLU A 113 -23.55 30.55 -20.80
C GLU A 113 -22.55 30.72 -21.95
N HIS A 114 -21.82 29.68 -22.38
CA HIS A 114 -20.78 29.91 -23.40
C HIS A 114 -20.83 29.10 -24.70
N TYR A 115 -21.76 28.16 -24.91
CA TYR A 115 -21.80 27.40 -26.17
C TYR A 115 -23.18 26.78 -26.50
N ALA A 116 -24.23 27.57 -26.76
CA ALA A 116 -25.32 27.13 -27.63
C ALA A 116 -26.23 28.29 -28.07
N SER A 117 -26.55 28.29 -29.35
CA SER A 117 -27.41 29.21 -30.06
C SER A 117 -28.82 29.38 -29.45
N GLN A 118 -29.27 30.63 -29.52
CA GLN A 118 -30.34 31.31 -28.80
C GLN A 118 -31.78 30.81 -29.03
N GLU A 119 -32.04 29.69 -29.72
CA GLU A 119 -33.43 29.31 -30.07
C GLU A 119 -33.96 28.03 -29.41
N LYS A 120 -33.12 27.16 -28.84
CA LYS A 120 -33.57 25.85 -28.33
C LYS A 120 -33.75 25.77 -26.82
N CYS A 121 -33.10 26.63 -26.04
CA CYS A 121 -33.17 26.59 -24.57
C CYS A 121 -34.52 27.07 -24.03
N PHE A 122 -35.05 28.15 -24.62
CA PHE A 122 -36.36 28.71 -24.23
C PHE A 122 -37.51 27.72 -24.46
N LYS A 123 -37.42 26.89 -25.51
CA LYS A 123 -38.46 25.90 -25.86
C LYS A 123 -38.47 24.69 -24.91
N PHE A 124 -37.30 24.25 -24.44
CA PHE A 124 -37.18 23.16 -23.46
C PHE A 124 -37.65 23.58 -22.06
N PHE A 125 -37.32 24.83 -21.68
CA PHE A 125 -37.79 25.42 -20.42
C PHE A 125 -39.31 25.58 -20.42
N LEU A 126 -39.91 26.10 -21.50
CA LEU A 126 -41.37 26.22 -21.63
C LEU A 126 -42.09 24.86 -21.67
N TYR A 127 -41.50 23.83 -22.30
CA TYR A 127 -42.09 22.48 -22.34
C TYR A 127 -42.17 21.87 -20.93
N LYS A 128 -41.13 22.02 -20.10
CA LYS A 128 -41.17 21.52 -18.71
C LYS A 128 -42.04 22.35 -17.77
N VAL A 129 -42.20 23.65 -18.03
CA VAL A 129 -43.12 24.51 -17.27
C VAL A 129 -44.59 24.17 -17.58
N ALA A 130 -44.88 23.72 -18.79
CA ALA A 130 -46.24 23.33 -19.18
C ALA A 130 -46.74 22.01 -18.55
N GLU A 131 -45.83 21.10 -18.14
CA GLU A 131 -46.21 19.80 -17.55
C GLU A 131 -46.48 19.84 -16.03
N ARG A 132 -46.11 20.92 -15.31
CA ARG A 132 -46.46 21.10 -13.89
C ARG A 132 -47.43 22.26 -13.72
N GLY A 133 -48.72 21.92 -13.81
CA GLY A 133 -49.82 22.83 -13.52
C GLY A 133 -49.75 23.41 -12.10
N SER A 134 -49.96 24.73 -12.04
CA SER A 134 -50.52 25.53 -10.94
C SER A 134 -50.02 25.28 -9.52
N GLN A 135 -49.07 26.11 -9.08
CA GLN A 135 -49.07 26.75 -7.75
C GLN A 135 -48.15 27.99 -7.78
N GLY A 136 -48.76 29.15 -8.00
CA GLY A 136 -48.12 30.44 -8.31
C GLY A 136 -47.64 31.24 -7.09
N ALA A 137 -46.63 30.75 -6.37
CA ALA A 137 -45.90 31.56 -5.38
C ALA A 137 -44.37 31.48 -5.52
N CYS A 138 -43.82 30.46 -6.18
CA CYS A 138 -42.37 30.21 -6.26
C CYS A 138 -41.69 30.88 -7.49
N TYR A 139 -42.47 31.49 -8.38
CA TYR A 139 -41.97 31.93 -9.70
C TYR A 139 -41.32 33.31 -9.66
N THR A 140 -41.81 34.20 -8.79
CA THR A 140 -41.23 35.54 -8.58
C THR A 140 -39.93 35.46 -7.80
N ASP A 141 -39.83 34.57 -6.82
CA ASP A 141 -38.64 34.40 -5.97
C ASP A 141 -37.42 33.85 -6.73
N CYS A 142 -37.64 33.08 -7.80
CA CYS A 142 -36.55 32.53 -8.61
C CYS A 142 -35.98 33.56 -9.61
N LEU A 143 -36.83 34.44 -10.16
CA LEU A 143 -36.39 35.50 -11.08
C LEU A 143 -35.75 36.68 -10.34
N THR A 144 -36.23 37.02 -9.14
CA THR A 144 -35.56 37.98 -8.25
C THR A 144 -34.24 37.41 -7.74
N ALA A 145 -34.15 36.11 -7.45
CA ALA A 145 -32.89 35.45 -7.14
C ALA A 145 -31.84 35.70 -8.24
N THR A 146 -32.15 35.45 -9.53
CA THR A 146 -31.17 35.63 -10.61
C THR A 146 -30.70 37.09 -10.80
N LEU A 147 -31.55 38.08 -10.54
CA LEU A 147 -31.19 39.50 -10.66
C LEU A 147 -30.55 40.09 -9.39
N LEU A 148 -30.81 39.53 -8.21
CA LEU A 148 -30.11 39.87 -6.96
C LEU A 148 -28.70 39.28 -6.91
N PHE A 149 -28.48 38.08 -7.47
CA PHE A 149 -27.16 37.44 -7.54
C PHE A 149 -26.21 38.05 -8.59
N ALA A 150 -26.67 39.01 -9.39
CA ALA A 150 -25.80 39.79 -10.29
C ALA A 150 -25.00 40.88 -9.56
N GLY A 151 -25.11 40.95 -8.22
CA GLY A 151 -24.45 41.95 -7.38
C GLY A 151 -24.07 41.45 -6.00
N GLU A 152 -23.60 40.21 -5.87
CA GLU A 152 -22.94 39.75 -4.64
C GLU A 152 -21.44 39.59 -4.90
N GLU A 153 -20.67 40.20 -4.00
CA GLU A 153 -19.21 40.29 -3.96
C GLU A 153 -18.57 38.91 -4.12
N GLU A 154 -17.31 38.85 -4.61
CA GLU A 154 -16.45 37.68 -4.45
C GLU A 154 -16.44 37.31 -2.95
N GLU A 155 -17.34 36.41 -2.52
CA GLU A 155 -17.23 35.79 -1.21
C GLU A 155 -15.98 34.93 -1.28
N ASP A 156 -14.90 35.50 -0.75
CA ASP A 156 -13.59 34.89 -0.59
C ASP A 156 -13.78 33.40 -0.25
N GLY A 157 -13.25 32.53 -1.11
CA GLY A 157 -13.33 31.08 -0.99
C GLY A 157 -12.51 30.58 0.20
N ILE A 158 -12.74 31.11 1.39
CA ILE A 158 -11.95 30.96 2.59
C ILE A 158 -12.83 30.30 3.65
N GLU A 159 -12.53 29.05 4.00
CA GLU A 159 -13.29 28.27 4.97
C GLU A 159 -12.46 27.90 6.20
N ARG A 160 -13.13 27.82 7.35
CA ARG A 160 -12.51 27.42 8.62
C ARG A 160 -12.58 25.91 8.79
N THR A 161 -11.43 25.25 8.76
CA THR A 161 -11.37 23.77 8.71
C THR A 161 -11.30 23.10 10.10
N CYS A 162 -11.01 23.86 11.17
CA CYS A 162 -10.80 23.32 12.52
C CYS A 162 -11.95 23.64 13.49
N ASP A 163 -13.22 23.52 13.05
CA ASP A 163 -14.38 23.73 13.95
C ASP A 163 -14.67 22.58 14.91
N THR A 164 -14.33 21.36 14.50
CA THR A 164 -14.39 20.16 15.34
C THR A 164 -12.99 19.57 15.48
N LEU A 165 -12.73 18.91 16.62
CA LEU A 165 -11.44 18.26 16.86
C LEU A 165 -11.11 17.24 15.76
N LEU A 166 -12.12 16.51 15.27
CA LEU A 166 -11.95 15.51 14.21
C LEU A 166 -11.53 16.16 12.88
N MET A 167 -12.18 17.25 12.47
CA MET A 167 -11.78 17.97 11.25
C MET A 167 -10.40 18.60 11.40
N CYS A 168 -10.04 19.07 12.60
CA CYS A 168 -8.70 19.58 12.87
C CYS A 168 -7.63 18.49 12.71
N ILE A 169 -7.84 17.29 13.27
CA ILE A 169 -6.94 16.15 13.10
C ILE A 169 -6.80 15.77 11.62
N VAL A 170 -7.91 15.68 10.89
CA VAL A 170 -7.89 15.36 9.44
C VAL A 170 -7.12 16.43 8.66
N THR A 171 -7.30 17.71 9.00
CA THR A 171 -6.61 18.84 8.35
C THR A 171 -5.10 18.78 8.60
N VAL A 172 -4.67 18.60 9.85
CA VAL A 172 -3.25 18.49 10.20
C VAL A 172 -2.62 17.23 9.60
N LEU A 173 -3.34 16.10 9.59
CA LEU A 173 -2.86 14.85 9.01
C LEU A 173 -2.70 14.93 7.49
N ASN A 174 -3.70 15.43 6.78
CA ASN A 174 -3.69 15.49 5.32
C ASN A 174 -2.78 16.61 4.82
N GLN A 175 -3.00 17.84 5.29
CA GLN A 175 -2.33 19.01 4.75
C GLN A 175 -1.00 19.28 5.47
N GLY A 176 -0.94 19.07 6.78
CA GLY A 176 0.27 19.31 7.57
C GLY A 176 1.40 18.29 7.32
N LEU A 177 1.09 17.01 7.09
CA LEU A 177 2.12 16.01 6.75
C LEU A 177 2.53 16.05 5.28
N ARG A 178 1.61 16.40 4.36
CA ARG A 178 1.83 16.31 2.92
C ARG A 178 2.56 17.52 2.33
N ASN A 179 2.37 18.72 2.90
CA ASN A 179 2.92 19.96 2.34
C ASN A 179 4.43 20.16 2.54
N GLY A 180 5.14 19.22 3.15
CA GLY A 180 6.60 19.23 3.26
C GLY A 180 7.17 20.20 4.30
N GLY A 181 6.61 21.42 4.45
CA GLY A 181 7.02 22.41 5.46
C GLY A 181 6.28 22.31 6.80
N GLY A 182 5.35 21.34 6.93
CA GLY A 182 4.59 21.08 8.16
C GLY A 182 3.26 21.81 8.20
N VAL A 183 2.65 21.83 9.39
CA VAL A 183 1.34 22.46 9.60
C VAL A 183 1.38 23.98 9.43
N GLY A 184 2.53 24.62 9.66
CA GLY A 184 2.70 26.08 9.58
C GLY A 184 2.36 26.69 8.23
N ASP A 185 2.50 25.93 7.14
CA ASP A 185 2.16 26.38 5.78
C ASP A 185 0.65 26.42 5.51
N VAL A 186 -0.15 25.76 6.35
CA VAL A 186 -1.61 25.66 6.22
C VAL A 186 -2.30 26.77 6.98
N LEU A 187 -1.73 27.20 8.10
CA LEU A 187 -2.32 28.25 8.91
C LEU A 187 -1.97 29.62 8.35
N ARG A 188 -2.82 30.60 8.68
CA ARG A 188 -2.58 32.01 8.38
C ARG A 188 -1.24 32.46 8.95
N LYS A 189 -0.51 33.29 8.17
CA LYS A 189 0.73 33.94 8.62
C LYS A 189 0.40 35.03 9.66
N PRO A 190 0.88 34.92 10.92
CA PRO A 190 0.60 35.91 11.97
C PRO A 190 1.39 37.20 11.75
N SER A 191 0.87 38.33 12.26
CA SER A 191 1.63 39.58 12.33
C SER A 191 2.67 39.55 13.47
N LYS A 192 3.72 40.37 13.37
CA LYS A 192 4.79 40.48 14.38
C LYS A 192 4.31 41.04 15.72
N ASP A 193 3.22 41.81 15.70
CA ASP A 193 2.69 42.51 16.87
C ASP A 193 1.72 41.65 17.70
N GLU A 194 1.37 40.45 17.22
CA GLU A 194 0.47 39.53 17.93
C GLU A 194 1.20 38.89 19.14
N PRO A 195 0.58 38.86 20.33
CA PRO A 195 1.23 38.37 21.56
C PRO A 195 1.60 36.88 21.48
N LEU A 196 0.92 36.12 20.62
CA LEU A 196 1.12 34.68 20.41
C LEU A 196 2.08 34.36 19.26
N PHE A 197 2.70 35.36 18.63
CA PHE A 197 3.61 35.17 17.50
C PHE A 197 4.76 34.20 17.83
N ALA A 198 5.42 34.39 18.97
CA ALA A 198 6.54 33.53 19.38
C ALA A 198 6.09 32.09 19.67
N ALA A 199 4.94 31.91 20.34
CA ALA A 199 4.38 30.59 20.62
C ALA A 199 3.98 29.86 19.33
N ARG A 200 3.43 30.59 18.35
CA ARG A 200 3.08 30.09 17.02
C ARG A 200 4.30 29.56 16.27
N VAL A 201 5.39 30.34 16.21
CA VAL A 201 6.64 29.92 15.55
C VAL A 201 7.24 28.69 16.21
N VAL A 202 7.24 28.62 17.55
CA VAL A 202 7.72 27.43 18.28
C VAL A 202 6.85 26.22 17.97
N TYR A 203 5.52 26.36 17.93
CA TYR A 203 4.60 25.29 17.56
C TYR A 203 4.89 24.73 16.16
N ASP A 204 5.06 25.61 15.16
CA ASP A 204 5.33 25.20 13.77
C ASP A 204 6.69 24.51 13.63
N LEU A 205 7.74 25.05 14.28
CA LEU A 205 9.07 24.45 14.27
C LEU A 205 9.10 23.09 14.99
N LEU A 206 8.42 22.96 16.14
CA LEU A 206 8.34 21.69 16.86
C LEU A 206 7.61 20.64 16.04
N PHE A 207 6.50 21.00 15.39
CA PHE A 207 5.79 20.08 14.50
C PHE A 207 6.70 19.62 13.34
N TYR A 208 7.38 20.55 12.68
CA TYR A 208 8.29 20.25 11.57
C TYR A 208 9.44 19.32 11.99
N PHE A 209 10.19 19.66 13.05
CA PHE A 209 11.33 18.86 13.48
C PHE A 209 10.90 17.49 14.01
N ILE A 210 9.85 17.42 14.83
CA ILE A 210 9.46 16.17 15.47
C ILE A 210 8.73 15.27 14.47
N VAL A 211 7.68 15.76 13.83
CA VAL A 211 6.77 14.91 13.04
C VAL A 211 7.32 14.66 11.63
N ILE A 212 7.83 15.69 10.96
CA ILE A 212 8.35 15.54 9.59
C ILE A 212 9.78 14.98 9.63
N ILE A 213 10.71 15.67 10.29
CA ILE A 213 12.13 15.29 10.22
C ILE A 213 12.43 14.01 11.00
N ILE A 214 11.93 13.85 12.23
CA ILE A 214 12.27 12.65 13.02
C ILE A 214 11.35 11.49 12.63
N VAL A 215 10.03 11.64 12.75
CA VAL A 215 9.12 10.49 12.63
C VAL A 215 9.02 9.96 11.20
N LEU A 216 8.85 10.82 10.18
CA LEU A 216 8.72 10.37 8.80
C LEU A 216 10.02 9.75 8.27
N ASN A 217 11.17 10.32 8.61
CA ASN A 217 12.47 9.74 8.23
C ASN A 217 12.80 8.46 9.01
N LEU A 218 12.26 8.27 10.23
CA LEU A 218 12.38 6.99 10.93
C LEU A 218 11.68 5.87 10.14
N ILE A 219 10.49 6.13 9.58
CA ILE A 219 9.77 5.15 8.75
C ILE A 219 10.60 4.76 7.53
N PHE A 220 11.15 5.75 6.79
CA PHE A 220 12.04 5.47 5.67
C PHE A 220 13.33 4.77 6.09
N GLY A 221 13.91 5.14 7.24
CA GLY A 221 15.08 4.48 7.82
C GLY A 221 14.85 2.99 8.04
N VAL A 222 13.74 2.61 8.68
CA VAL A 222 13.38 1.19 8.88
C VAL A 222 13.20 0.44 7.55
N ILE A 223 12.64 1.08 6.52
CA ILE A 223 12.49 0.48 5.19
C ILE A 223 13.85 0.28 4.51
N ILE A 224 14.77 1.24 4.65
CA ILE A 224 16.12 1.13 4.09
C ILE A 224 16.91 0.03 4.79
N ASP A 225 16.84 -0.04 6.12
CA ASP A 225 17.53 -1.07 6.92
C ASP A 225 17.02 -2.48 6.56
N THR A 226 15.70 -2.66 6.47
CA THR A 226 15.13 -3.96 6.05
C THR A 226 15.52 -4.36 4.63
N PHE A 227 15.66 -3.39 3.72
CA PHE A 227 16.11 -3.66 2.36
C PHE A 227 17.58 -4.09 2.34
N ALA A 228 18.42 -3.46 3.15
CA ALA A 228 19.83 -3.86 3.33
C ALA A 228 19.95 -5.26 3.95
N ASP A 229 19.12 -5.60 4.93
CA ASP A 229 19.07 -6.92 5.55
C ASP A 229 18.69 -8.02 4.55
N LEU A 230 17.64 -7.80 3.76
CA LEU A 230 17.21 -8.75 2.73
C LEU A 230 18.29 -9.02 1.69
N ARG A 231 19.04 -7.98 1.30
CA ARG A 231 20.17 -8.11 0.39
C ARG A 231 21.29 -8.94 1.00
N SER A 232 21.65 -8.64 2.25
CA SER A 232 22.72 -9.32 2.99
C SER A 232 22.39 -10.80 3.22
N GLU A 233 21.14 -11.12 3.55
CA GLU A 233 20.68 -12.51 3.68
C GLU A 233 20.71 -13.29 2.37
N LYS A 234 20.28 -12.66 1.26
CA LYS A 234 20.35 -13.30 -0.06
C LYS A 234 21.80 -13.63 -0.40
N GLN A 235 22.71 -12.67 -0.22
CA GLN A 235 24.13 -12.87 -0.46
C GLN A 235 24.73 -13.97 0.42
N LYS A 236 24.41 -13.97 1.72
CA LYS A 236 24.86 -15.02 2.65
C LYS A 236 24.36 -16.42 2.27
N LYS A 237 23.11 -16.54 1.82
CA LYS A 237 22.57 -17.83 1.34
C LYS A 237 23.27 -18.31 0.08
N GLU A 238 23.52 -17.42 -0.87
CA GLU A 238 24.26 -17.74 -2.10
C GLU A 238 25.72 -18.12 -1.82
N GLU A 239 26.34 -17.51 -0.82
CA GLU A 239 27.67 -17.85 -0.36
C GLU A 239 27.70 -19.26 0.26
N ILE A 240 26.86 -19.54 1.27
CA ILE A 240 26.78 -20.86 1.92
C ILE A 240 26.50 -21.96 0.90
N LEU A 241 25.61 -21.72 -0.08
CA LEU A 241 25.31 -22.70 -1.13
C LEU A 241 26.54 -23.04 -2.00
N LYS A 242 27.47 -22.09 -2.17
CA LYS A 242 28.68 -22.27 -2.99
C LYS A 242 29.86 -22.80 -2.18
N THR A 243 29.95 -22.47 -0.90
CA THR A 243 31.11 -22.76 -0.05
C THR A 243 30.90 -23.94 0.88
N THR A 244 29.67 -24.34 1.17
CA THR A 244 29.38 -25.41 2.13
C THR A 244 28.67 -26.58 1.44
N CYS A 245 29.10 -27.80 1.76
CA CYS A 245 28.43 -29.01 1.26
C CYS A 245 27.07 -29.23 1.95
N PHE A 246 26.01 -29.49 1.17
CA PHE A 246 24.64 -29.64 1.67
C PHE A 246 24.44 -30.82 2.64
N ILE A 247 25.21 -31.90 2.47
CA ILE A 247 25.04 -33.14 3.23
C ILE A 247 25.87 -33.13 4.51
N CYS A 248 27.18 -32.86 4.41
CA CYS A 248 28.10 -32.95 5.55
C CYS A 248 28.34 -31.61 6.26
N GLY A 249 27.95 -30.48 5.67
CA GLY A 249 28.16 -29.15 6.26
C GLY A 249 29.62 -28.69 6.26
N LEU A 250 30.53 -29.39 5.58
CA LEU A 250 31.93 -28.98 5.47
C LEU A 250 32.08 -27.81 4.50
N GLU A 251 32.90 -26.85 4.91
CA GLU A 251 33.32 -25.72 4.09
C GLU A 251 34.35 -26.15 3.04
N ARG A 252 34.38 -25.41 1.93
CA ARG A 252 35.25 -25.65 0.76
C ARG A 252 36.73 -25.63 1.12
N ASP A 253 37.13 -24.79 2.07
CA ASP A 253 38.51 -24.63 2.55
C ASP A 253 39.11 -25.95 3.10
N LYS A 254 38.28 -26.86 3.60
CA LYS A 254 38.73 -28.17 4.13
C LYS A 254 39.22 -29.13 3.05
N PHE A 255 38.87 -28.87 1.79
CA PHE A 255 39.21 -29.73 0.65
C PHE A 255 40.48 -29.26 -0.08
N ASP A 256 40.98 -28.06 0.19
CA ASP A 256 42.15 -27.49 -0.51
C ASP A 256 43.45 -28.30 -0.30
N ASN A 257 43.58 -28.96 0.85
CA ASN A 257 44.74 -29.80 1.21
C ASN A 257 44.44 -31.32 1.12
N LYS A 258 43.35 -31.70 0.46
CA LYS A 258 42.93 -33.11 0.31
C LYS A 258 43.07 -33.56 -1.13
N THR A 259 43.08 -34.87 -1.34
CA THR A 259 43.17 -35.47 -2.68
C THR A 259 41.88 -35.29 -3.48
N VAL A 260 40.74 -35.14 -2.81
CA VAL A 260 39.44 -34.92 -3.43
C VAL A 260 39.08 -33.44 -3.42
N SER A 261 38.69 -32.91 -4.58
CA SER A 261 38.23 -31.53 -4.72
C SER A 261 36.80 -31.37 -4.17
N PHE A 262 36.43 -30.14 -3.79
CA PHE A 262 35.08 -29.84 -3.33
C PHE A 262 34.03 -30.15 -4.42
N GLU A 263 34.33 -29.85 -5.68
CA GLU A 263 33.44 -30.11 -6.82
C GLU A 263 33.22 -31.60 -7.07
N GLU A 264 34.24 -32.43 -6.87
CA GLU A 264 34.11 -33.89 -6.94
C GLU A 264 33.29 -34.39 -5.76
N HIS A 265 33.60 -33.95 -4.54
CA HIS A 265 32.88 -34.31 -3.33
C HIS A 265 31.37 -34.09 -3.44
N ILE A 266 30.90 -32.93 -3.95
CA ILE A 266 29.45 -32.66 -4.07
C ILE A 266 28.78 -33.40 -5.23
N LYS A 267 29.54 -33.85 -6.24
CA LYS A 267 28.99 -34.49 -7.45
C LYS A 267 28.95 -36.01 -7.35
N SER A 268 29.98 -36.62 -6.80
CA SER A 268 30.13 -38.08 -6.72
C SER A 268 29.80 -38.61 -5.31
N GLU A 269 30.48 -38.12 -4.28
CA GLU A 269 30.36 -38.62 -2.91
C GLU A 269 29.05 -38.17 -2.24
N HIS A 270 28.82 -36.86 -2.14
CA HIS A 270 27.70 -36.22 -1.44
C HIS A 270 26.72 -35.54 -2.38
N ASN A 271 26.28 -36.27 -3.41
CA ASN A 271 25.24 -35.79 -4.31
C ASN A 271 23.85 -35.87 -3.66
N MET A 272 23.19 -34.72 -3.49
CA MET A 272 21.87 -34.63 -2.86
C MET A 272 20.80 -35.55 -3.49
N TRP A 273 20.86 -35.78 -4.81
CA TRP A 273 19.87 -36.59 -5.53
C TRP A 273 20.05 -38.07 -5.27
N HIS A 274 21.29 -38.55 -5.08
CA HIS A 274 21.55 -39.95 -4.76
C HIS A 274 20.90 -40.35 -3.43
N TYR A 275 20.90 -39.46 -2.43
CA TYR A 275 20.17 -39.68 -1.16
C TYR A 275 18.66 -39.82 -1.39
N LEU A 276 18.07 -38.96 -2.22
CA LEU A 276 16.64 -39.04 -2.54
C LEU A 276 16.30 -40.35 -3.26
N TYR A 277 17.10 -40.75 -4.25
CA TYR A 277 16.91 -42.01 -4.98
C TYR A 277 17.02 -43.22 -4.05
N PHE A 278 17.96 -43.21 -3.11
CA PHE A 278 18.12 -44.29 -2.13
C PHE A 278 16.90 -44.40 -1.19
N ILE A 279 16.36 -43.27 -0.71
CA ILE A 279 15.13 -43.28 0.11
C ILE A 279 13.94 -43.85 -0.67
N VAL A 280 13.79 -43.46 -1.94
CA VAL A 280 12.72 -43.99 -2.79
C VAL A 280 12.91 -45.49 -3.05
N LEU A 281 14.15 -45.93 -3.30
CA LEU A 281 14.49 -47.35 -3.47
C LEU A 281 14.08 -48.17 -2.25
N VAL A 282 14.49 -47.73 -1.05
CA VAL A 282 14.14 -48.42 0.21
C VAL A 282 12.62 -48.46 0.43
N LYS A 283 11.86 -47.44 -0.01
CA LYS A 283 10.39 -47.45 0.13
C LYS A 283 9.65 -48.37 -0.86
N VAL A 284 10.25 -48.68 -2.00
CA VAL A 284 9.61 -49.45 -3.09
C VAL A 284 10.08 -50.90 -3.11
N LYS A 285 11.33 -51.16 -2.70
CA LYS A 285 11.93 -52.49 -2.69
C LYS A 285 11.30 -53.38 -1.62
N ASP A 286 11.22 -54.69 -1.88
CA ASP A 286 10.67 -55.65 -0.92
C ASP A 286 11.58 -55.75 0.33
N PRO A 287 11.01 -55.70 1.56
CA PRO A 287 11.80 -55.79 2.80
C PRO A 287 12.66 -57.05 2.92
N THR A 288 12.29 -58.14 2.26
CA THR A 288 13.05 -59.40 2.28
C THR A 288 14.31 -59.35 1.42
N GLU A 289 14.40 -58.42 0.47
CA GLU A 289 15.53 -58.24 -0.44
C GLU A 289 16.51 -57.15 0.02
N TYR A 290 16.28 -56.56 1.19
CA TYR A 290 17.15 -55.53 1.71
C TYR A 290 18.56 -56.06 1.95
N THR A 291 19.56 -55.30 1.51
CA THR A 291 20.93 -55.52 1.97
C THR A 291 21.06 -55.14 3.44
N GLY A 292 22.12 -55.60 4.11
CA GLY A 292 22.37 -55.26 5.52
C GLY A 292 22.27 -53.74 5.82
N PRO A 293 22.95 -52.88 5.04
CA PRO A 293 22.84 -51.43 5.18
C PRO A 293 21.45 -50.87 4.87
N GLU A 294 20.76 -51.38 3.85
CA GLU A 294 19.39 -50.96 3.52
C GLU A 294 18.42 -51.26 4.66
N SER A 295 18.52 -52.45 5.27
CA SER A 295 17.71 -52.85 6.41
C SER A 295 17.94 -51.94 7.62
N TYR A 296 19.20 -51.58 7.88
CA TYR A 296 19.54 -50.63 8.94
C TYR A 296 18.90 -49.25 8.71
N VAL A 297 19.01 -48.71 7.48
CA VAL A 297 18.41 -47.40 7.16
C VAL A 297 16.88 -47.48 7.21
N ALA A 298 16.27 -48.57 6.72
CA ALA A 298 14.83 -48.77 6.77
C ALA A 298 14.29 -48.80 8.22
N GLN A 299 15.07 -49.30 9.18
CA GLN A 299 14.71 -49.28 10.60
C GLN A 299 14.80 -47.87 11.23
N MET A 300 15.53 -46.94 10.61
CA MET A 300 15.71 -45.57 11.11
C MET A 300 14.74 -44.55 10.48
N ILE A 301 14.02 -44.93 9.42
CA ILE A 301 13.00 -44.11 8.74
C ILE A 301 11.64 -44.29 9.42
#